data_AF-A0A9D8S8Z3-F1
#
_entry.id   AF-A0A9D8S8Z3-F1
#
_cell.length_a   1.000
_cell.length_b   1.000
_cell.length_c   1.000
_cell.angle_alpha   90.00
_cell.angle_beta   90.00
_cell.angle_gamma   90.00
#
_symmetry.space_group_name_H-M   'P 1'
#
loop_
_entity.id
_entity.type
_entity.pdbx_description
1 polymer ?
#
loop_
_entity_poly.entity_id
_entity_poly.type
_entity_poly.pdbx_seq_one_letter_code
_entity_poly.pdbx_strand_id
1 'polypeptide(L)'
;MGKRQIGELEPSELVITIIISELATIPMQDREYPIVNIVVAITVLISLEIFSAVISLKSRSVERVLAGQYNIIVENGVINQSEMKKKKLTIS
;
A
#
# COMPACT_ATOMS: atom_id res chain seq x y z
N MET A 1 -2.09 4.90 21.01
CA MET A 1 -3.10 4.95 19.94
C MET A 1 -2.50 5.51 18.65
N GLY A 2 -2.00 6.76 18.58
CA GLY A 2 -1.52 7.37 17.32
C GLY A 2 -0.33 6.69 16.60
N LYS A 3 0.70 6.24 17.32
CA LYS A 3 1.89 5.58 16.72
C LYS A 3 1.70 4.11 16.33
N ARG A 4 0.58 3.49 16.74
CA ARG A 4 0.24 2.11 16.37
C ARG A 4 -0.61 2.04 15.11
N GLN A 5 -1.57 2.97 14.95
CA GLN A 5 -2.39 3.05 13.73
C GLN A 5 -1.56 3.31 12.47
N ILE A 6 -0.61 4.25 12.51
CA ILE A 6 0.22 4.56 11.34
C ILE A 6 1.17 3.40 10.98
N GLY A 7 1.57 2.59 11.97
CA GLY A 7 2.40 1.40 11.74
C GLY A 7 1.64 0.15 11.31
N GLU A 8 0.31 0.17 11.43
CA GLU A 8 -0.60 -0.90 10.99
C GLU A 8 -1.15 -0.62 9.57
N LEU A 9 -1.07 0.62 9.08
CA LEU A 9 -1.47 0.99 7.72
C LEU A 9 -0.46 0.50 6.69
N GLU A 10 -0.97 -0.05 5.59
CA GLU A 10 -0.13 -0.33 4.43
C GLU A 10 0.40 1.01 3.85
N PRO A 11 1.65 1.07 3.33
CA PRO A 11 2.20 2.30 2.77
C PRO A 11 1.31 2.96 1.69
N SER A 12 0.56 2.15 0.94
CA SER A 12 -0.46 2.59 -0.02
C SER A 12 -1.63 3.31 0.66
N GLU A 13 -2.22 2.69 1.69
CA GLU A 13 -3.34 3.25 2.47
C GLU A 13 -2.94 4.60 3.09
N LEU A 14 -1.69 4.71 3.58
CA LEU A 14 -1.18 5.94 4.15
C LEU A 14 -1.15 7.08 3.12
N VAL A 15 -0.63 6.84 1.92
CA VAL A 15 -0.57 7.86 0.85
C VAL A 15 -1.97 8.29 0.43
N ILE A 16 -2.88 7.35 0.24
CA ILE A 16 -4.28 7.64 -0.14
C ILE A 16 -4.97 8.46 0.94
N THR A 17 -4.77 8.11 2.22
CA THR A 17 -5.33 8.86 3.35
C THR A 17 -4.86 10.31 3.37
N ILE A 18 -3.56 10.56 3.11
CA ILE A 18 -3.01 11.92 3.04
C ILE A 18 -3.64 12.70 1.87
N ILE A 19 -3.77 12.08 0.69
CA ILE A 19 -4.38 12.72 -0.49
C ILE A 19 -5.85 13.06 -0.22
N ILE A 20 -6.62 12.15 0.38
CA ILE A 20 -8.02 12.39 0.73
C ILE A 20 -8.14 13.56 1.73
N SER A 21 -7.25 13.63 2.72
CA SER A 21 -7.20 14.73 3.69
C SER A 21 -6.95 16.08 3.01
N GLU A 22 -6.09 16.12 2.00
CA GLU A 22 -5.83 17.33 1.21
C GLU A 22 -7.03 17.70 0.33
N LEU A 23 -7.65 16.73 -0.36
CA LEU A 23 -8.86 16.93 -1.16
C LEU A 23 -10.04 17.46 -0.33
N ALA A 24 -10.18 17.00 0.91
CA ALA A 24 -11.22 17.45 1.84
C ALA A 24 -11.04 18.91 2.30
N THR A 25 -9.84 19.48 2.13
CA THR A 25 -9.54 20.86 2.51
C THR A 25 -9.87 21.87 1.40
N ILE A 26 -9.94 21.43 0.13
CA ILE A 26 -10.30 22.26 -1.03
C ILE A 26 -11.62 23.06 -0.88
N PRO A 27 -12.77 22.45 -0.46
CA PRO A 27 -14.03 23.17 -0.35
C PRO A 27 -14.05 24.12 0.86
N MET A 28 -13.08 24.00 1.77
CA MET A 28 -12.92 24.92 2.90
C MET A 28 -12.21 26.21 2.48
N GLN A 29 -11.42 26.18 1.41
CA GLN A 29 -10.71 27.35 0.89
C GLN A 29 -11.59 28.19 -0.05
N ASP A 30 -12.40 27.54 -0.90
CA ASP A 30 -13.33 28.21 -1.81
C ASP A 30 -14.70 27.51 -1.80
N ARG A 31 -15.74 28.22 -1.34
CA ARG A 31 -17.12 27.71 -1.27
C ARG A 31 -17.79 27.53 -2.63
N GLU A 32 -17.18 28.07 -3.70
CA GLU A 32 -17.70 27.93 -5.06
C GLU A 32 -17.36 26.57 -5.68
N TYR A 33 -16.43 25.82 -5.09
CA TYR A 33 -16.07 24.51 -5.60
C TYR A 33 -17.17 23.48 -5.30
N PRO A 34 -17.72 22.79 -6.32
CA PRO A 34 -18.76 21.80 -6.12
C PRO A 34 -18.20 20.61 -5.32
N ILE A 35 -18.73 20.40 -4.10
CA ILE A 35 -18.37 19.28 -3.22
C ILE A 35 -18.56 17.92 -3.91
N VAL A 36 -19.47 17.85 -4.88
CA VAL A 36 -19.71 16.67 -5.72
C VAL A 36 -18.43 16.18 -6.40
N ASN A 37 -17.56 17.08 -6.87
CA ASN A 37 -16.30 16.69 -7.51
C ASN A 37 -15.37 15.96 -6.53
N ILE A 38 -15.33 16.39 -5.27
CA ILE A 38 -14.51 15.78 -4.21
C ILE A 38 -15.07 14.40 -3.86
N VAL A 39 -16.39 14.27 -3.72
CA VAL A 39 -17.02 12.98 -3.46
C VAL A 39 -16.72 11.99 -4.60
N VAL A 40 -16.80 12.44 -5.86
CA VAL A 40 -16.44 11.61 -7.03
C VAL A 40 -14.96 11.23 -6.99
N ALA A 41 -14.05 12.17 -6.75
CA ALA A 41 -12.62 11.90 -6.68
C ALA A 41 -12.25 10.90 -5.58
N ILE A 42 -12.77 11.08 -4.36
CA ILE A 42 -12.56 10.16 -3.24
C ILE A 42 -13.12 8.77 -3.57
N THR A 43 -14.32 8.70 -4.16
CA THR A 43 -14.93 7.43 -4.58
C THR A 43 -14.06 6.70 -5.59
N VAL A 44 -13.49 7.41 -6.56
CA VAL A 44 -12.57 6.84 -7.55
C VAL A 44 -11.29 6.32 -6.89
N LEU A 45 -10.70 7.07 -5.97
CA LEU A 45 -9.48 6.66 -5.26
C LEU A 45 -9.71 5.36 -4.45
N ILE A 46 -10.78 5.31 -3.66
CA ILE A 46 -11.14 4.11 -2.87
C ILE A 46 -11.44 2.93 -3.80
N SER A 47 -12.13 3.18 -4.92
CA SER A 47 -12.41 2.13 -5.90
C SER A 47 -11.13 1.57 -6.53
N LEU A 48 -10.15 2.44 -6.80
CA LEU A 48 -8.84 2.06 -7.35
C LEU A 48 -8.03 1.24 -6.34
N GLU A 49 -8.10 1.59 -5.05
CA GLU A 49 -7.45 0.84 -3.97
C GLU A 49 -7.99 -0.58 -3.86
N ILE A 50 -9.32 -0.72 -3.79
CA ILE A 50 -9.98 -2.02 -3.77
C ILE A 50 -9.67 -2.81 -5.04
N PHE A 51 -9.67 -2.15 -6.21
CA PHE A 51 -9.32 -2.78 -7.47
C PHE A 51 -7.87 -3.29 -7.48
N SER A 52 -6.93 -2.51 -6.97
CA SER A 52 -5.54 -2.91 -6.82
C SER A 52 -5.39 -4.11 -5.87
N ALA A 53 -6.10 -4.10 -4.74
CA ALA A 53 -6.13 -5.22 -3.80
C ALA A 53 -6.68 -6.50 -4.46
N VAL A 54 -7.77 -6.39 -5.22
CA VAL A 54 -8.36 -7.53 -5.95
C VAL A 54 -7.43 -8.03 -7.06
N ILE A 55 -6.75 -7.15 -7.79
CA ILE A 55 -5.75 -7.55 -8.80
C ILE A 55 -4.59 -8.28 -8.14
N SER A 56 -4.11 -7.78 -7.01
CA SER A 56 -3.01 -8.40 -6.25
C SER A 56 -3.39 -9.81 -5.82
N LEU A 57 -4.60 -9.98 -5.25
CA LEU A 57 -5.13 -11.29 -4.84
C LEU A 57 -5.35 -12.25 -6.01
N LYS A 58 -5.76 -11.75 -7.19
CA LYS A 58 -5.98 -12.57 -8.39
C LYS A 58 -4.68 -12.94 -9.10
N SER A 59 -3.63 -12.13 -8.96
CA SER A 59 -2.36 -12.31 -9.64
C SER A 59 -1.20 -12.32 -8.64
N ARG A 60 -0.82 -13.53 -8.21
CA ARG A 60 0.40 -13.77 -7.41
C ARG A 60 1.67 -13.23 -8.06
N SER A 61 1.68 -13.01 -9.37
CA SER A 61 2.81 -12.41 -10.10
C SER A 61 2.87 -10.90 -9.89
N VAL A 62 1.73 -10.22 -9.83
CA VAL A 62 1.63 -8.78 -9.54
C VAL A 62 1.94 -8.53 -8.07
N GLU A 63 1.41 -9.38 -7.17
CA GLU A 63 1.77 -9.40 -5.76
C GLU A 63 3.29 -9.55 -5.56
N ARG A 64 3.94 -10.47 -6.28
CA ARG A 64 5.41 -10.69 -6.20
C ARG A 64 6.25 -9.51 -6.69
N VAL A 65 5.71 -8.70 -7.61
CA VAL A 65 6.38 -7.51 -8.15
C VAL A 65 6.15 -6.30 -7.25
N LEU A 66 4.91 -6.11 -6.76
CA LEU A 66 4.51 -4.99 -5.91
C LEU A 66 5.04 -5.11 -4.47
N ALA A 67 4.93 -6.29 -3.85
CA ALA A 67 5.43 -6.54 -2.50
C ALA A 67 6.95 -6.79 -2.47
N GLY A 68 7.59 -6.87 -3.64
CA GLY A 68 8.93 -7.42 -3.80
C GLY A 68 8.94 -8.93 -3.61
N GLN A 69 9.92 -9.61 -4.23
CA GLN A 69 10.05 -11.06 -4.07
C GLN A 69 10.28 -11.42 -2.60
N TYR A 70 9.25 -11.97 -1.95
CA TYR A 70 9.38 -12.74 -0.73
C TYR A 70 10.24 -13.96 -1.06
N ASN A 71 11.53 -13.87 -0.72
CA ASN A 71 12.40 -15.03 -0.68
C ASN A 71 12.25 -15.66 0.69
N ILE A 72 11.76 -16.89 0.70
CA ILE A 72 11.80 -17.72 1.89
C ILE A 72 13.27 -18.03 2.16
N ILE A 73 13.84 -17.39 3.19
CA ILE A 73 15.23 -17.62 3.61
C ILE A 73 15.35 -18.94 4.37
N VAL A 74 14.29 -19.36 5.07
CA VAL A 74 14.22 -20.60 5.84
C VAL A 74 12.91 -21.31 5.53
N GLU A 75 13.00 -22.50 4.94
CA GLU A 75 11.87 -23.37 4.68
C GLU A 75 12.09 -24.68 5.46
N ASN A 76 11.15 -25.06 6.32
CA ASN A 76 11.20 -26.31 7.08
C ASN A 76 12.51 -26.57 7.85
N GLY A 77 13.11 -25.51 8.43
CA GLY A 77 14.36 -25.61 9.18
C GLY A 77 15.64 -25.69 8.33
N VAL A 78 15.52 -25.68 6.99
CA VAL A 78 16.66 -25.62 6.07
C VAL A 78 16.83 -24.19 5.59
N ILE A 79 18.02 -23.63 5.84
CA ILE A 79 18.38 -22.28 5.41
C ILE A 79 18.78 -22.32 3.92
N ASN A 80 18.06 -21.58 3.08
CA ASN A 80 18.38 -21.45 1.66
C ASN A 80 19.52 -20.44 1.46
N GLN A 81 20.77 -20.93 1.57
CA GLN A 81 21.98 -20.11 1.45
C GLN A 81 22.12 -19.42 0.08
N SER A 82 21.56 -20.01 -0.98
CA SER A 82 21.58 -19.43 -2.32
C SER A 82 20.80 -18.11 -2.39
N GLU A 83 19.65 -18.05 -1.73
CA GLU A 83 18.83 -16.83 -1.67
C GLU A 83 19.37 -15.78 -0.68
N MET A 84 20.10 -16.19 0.37
CA MET A 84 20.83 -15.26 1.24
C MET A 84 22.04 -14.60 0.56
N LYS A 85 22.81 -15.38 -0.22
CA LYS A 85 23.98 -14.86 -0.95
C LYS A 85 23.57 -13.84 -2.02
N LYS A 86 22.43 -14.05 -2.69
CA LYS A 86 21.85 -13.07 -3.63
C LYS A 86 21.43 -11.77 -2.95
N LYS A 87 20.86 -11.85 -1.75
CA LYS A 87 20.39 -10.67 -0.99
C LYS A 87 21.45 -10.02 -0.09
N LYS A 88 22.71 -10.48 -0.14
CA LYS A 88 23.82 -9.99 0.71
C LYS A 88 23.47 -9.98 2.20
N LEU A 89 22.65 -10.93 2.64
CA LEU A 89 22.32 -11.10 4.05
C LEU A 89 23.33 -12.06 4.66
N THR A 90 24.10 -11.57 5.62
CA THR A 90 25.06 -12.37 6.39
C THR A 90 24.45 -12.63 7.76
N ILE A 91 24.33 -13.90 8.14
CA ILE A 91 24.04 -14.27 9.54
C ILE A 91 25.35 -14.09 10.30
N SER A 92 25.38 -13.21 11.29
CA SER A 92 26.49 -13.11 12.23
C SER A 92 26.15 -13.82 13.53
#